data_AF-A0A645GIX6-F1
#
_entry.id   AF-A0A645GIX6-F1
#
_cell.length_a   1.000
_cell.length_b   1.000
_cell.length_c   1.000
_cell.angle_alpha   90.00
_cell.angle_beta   90.00
_cell.angle_gamma   90.00
#
_symmetry.space_group_name_H-M   'P 1'
#
loop_
_entity.id
_entity.type
_entity.pdbx_description
1 polymer ?
#
loop_
_entity_poly.entity_id
_entity_poly.type
_entity_poly.pdbx_seq_one_letter_code
_entity_poly.pdbx_strand_id
1 'polypeptide(L)'
;MNESNEERYGVNKDDPYIPYTDTDRIKGARFEGILYKFNEETGTYTKMGPNMAFIQPQQYWQHAGNYLMDWFIYDASFVKLREISFSYNMPSSLLKNLPLKSVTIALVGRDLLTIYKNTPKGIDPQATVSSGNAQGIESGFTLPTAYYGFDLKVSF
;
A
#
# COMPACT_ATOMS: atom_id res chain seq x y z
N MET A 1 0.42 26.92 28.44
CA MET A 1 0.38 25.47 28.15
C MET A 1 1.26 25.25 26.93
N ASN A 2 2.56 25.04 27.14
CA ASN A 2 3.58 24.90 26.09
C ASN A 2 4.12 23.47 26.09
N GLU A 3 3.31 22.51 25.64
CA GLU A 3 3.81 21.16 25.40
C GLU A 3 4.44 21.11 24.00
N SER A 4 5.67 20.61 23.93
CA SER A 4 6.39 20.40 22.67
C SER A 4 6.20 18.98 22.18
N ASN A 5 6.10 18.78 20.87
CA ASN A 5 6.11 17.44 20.28
C ASN A 5 7.45 16.72 20.46
N GLU A 6 8.49 17.36 20.99
CA GLU A 6 9.78 16.71 21.30
C GLU A 6 9.80 15.93 22.62
N GLU A 7 8.73 15.99 23.40
CA GLU A 7 8.62 15.32 24.69
C GLU A 7 8.43 13.80 24.55
N ARG A 8 8.80 13.05 25.60
CA ARG A 8 8.56 11.60 25.68
C ARG A 8 7.18 11.34 26.30
N TYR A 9 6.70 10.10 26.21
CA TYR A 9 5.48 9.66 26.90
C TYR A 9 5.53 10.04 28.38
N GLY A 10 4.63 10.93 28.82
CA GLY A 10 4.50 11.34 30.21
C GLY A 10 5.70 12.07 30.82
N VAL A 11 6.70 12.49 30.03
CA VAL A 11 7.92 13.13 30.55
C VAL A 11 8.38 14.23 29.60
N ASN A 12 8.60 15.44 30.12
CA ASN A 12 9.18 16.52 29.34
C ASN A 12 10.68 16.24 29.11
N LYS A 13 11.16 16.56 27.91
CA LYS A 13 12.54 16.30 27.49
C LYS A 13 13.58 17.04 28.35
N ASP A 14 13.21 18.22 28.87
CA ASP A 14 14.05 19.13 29.63
C ASP A 14 13.71 19.14 31.14
N ASP A 15 12.51 18.69 31.52
CA ASP A 15 12.08 18.54 32.92
C ASP A 15 11.54 17.12 33.20
N PRO A 16 12.25 16.31 34.01
CA PRO A 16 11.83 14.94 34.31
C PRO A 16 10.57 14.86 35.20
N TYR A 17 10.05 15.96 35.74
CA TYR A 17 8.89 15.96 36.63
C TYR A 17 7.72 16.77 36.08
N ILE A 18 6.90 16.14 35.23
CA ILE A 18 5.56 16.65 34.92
C ILE A 18 4.55 15.51 35.07
N PRO A 19 3.61 15.57 36.02
CA PRO A 19 2.66 14.51 36.31
C PRO A 19 1.53 14.53 35.27
N TYR A 20 1.81 14.05 34.07
CA TYR A 20 0.75 13.78 33.11
C TYR A 20 0.05 12.48 33.50
N THR A 21 -1.20 12.58 33.92
CA THR A 21 -2.06 11.42 34.22
C THR A 21 -2.57 10.72 32.97
N ASP A 22 -2.34 11.30 31.78
CA ASP A 22 -2.77 10.78 30.49
C ASP A 22 -1.54 10.54 29.60
N THR A 23 -0.84 9.45 29.87
CA THR A 23 0.30 8.99 29.05
C THR A 23 -0.14 8.50 27.68
N ASP A 24 -1.42 8.22 27.46
CA ASP A 24 -1.92 7.60 26.23
C ASP A 24 -2.38 8.64 25.19
N ARG A 25 -2.27 9.93 25.50
CA ARG A 25 -2.57 11.03 24.58
C ARG A 25 -1.67 11.00 23.34
N ILE A 26 -2.30 11.07 22.16
CA ILE A 26 -1.60 11.04 20.86
C ILE A 26 -0.79 12.34 20.66
N LYS A 27 0.55 12.25 20.76
CA LYS A 27 1.49 13.38 20.63
C LYS A 27 2.09 13.58 19.22
N GLY A 28 1.79 12.70 18.26
CA GLY A 28 2.26 12.79 16.86
C GLY A 28 2.78 11.47 16.32
N ALA A 29 3.49 11.51 15.18
CA ALA A 29 4.16 10.33 14.65
C ALA A 29 5.44 10.04 15.47
N ARG A 30 5.66 8.76 15.79
CA ARG A 30 6.87 8.28 16.46
C ARG A 30 7.57 7.28 15.55
N PHE A 31 8.85 7.50 15.31
CA PHE A 31 9.70 6.54 14.62
C PHE A 31 10.42 5.64 15.61
N GLU A 32 10.28 4.34 15.42
CA GLU A 32 11.12 3.36 16.09
C GLU A 32 12.56 3.49 15.58
N GLY A 33 13.51 3.55 16.50
CA GLY A 33 14.90 3.79 16.18
C GLY A 33 15.76 3.96 17.42
N ILE A 34 17.06 4.16 17.21
CA ILE A 34 18.03 4.42 18.28
C ILE A 34 18.40 5.91 18.23
N LEU A 35 18.29 6.60 19.36
CA LEU A 35 18.72 7.98 19.48
C LEU A 35 20.25 8.02 19.65
N TYR A 36 20.92 8.82 18.81
CA TYR A 36 22.34 9.11 18.95
C TYR A 36 22.51 10.58 19.36
N LYS A 37 23.35 10.83 20.37
CA LYS A 37 23.78 12.19 20.71
C LYS A 37 25.16 12.43 20.14
N PHE A 38 25.27 13.48 19.34
CA PHE A 38 26.54 13.97 18.86
C PHE A 38 27.26 14.69 20.00
N ASN A 39 28.52 14.33 20.21
CA ASN A 39 29.41 15.02 21.14
C ASN A 39 30.34 15.92 20.30
N GLU A 40 30.14 17.24 20.39
CA GLU A 40 30.89 18.24 19.60
C GLU A 40 32.39 18.27 19.92
N GLU A 41 32.79 17.91 21.15
CA GLU A 41 34.18 17.93 21.59
C GLU A 41 34.98 16.73 21.06
N THR A 42 34.33 15.58 20.88
CA THR A 42 34.98 14.34 20.43
C THR A 42 34.66 13.98 18.99
N GLY A 43 33.67 14.65 18.39
CA GLY A 43 33.16 14.33 17.06
C GLY A 43 32.48 12.95 16.96
N THR A 44 32.11 12.35 18.09
CA THR A 44 31.56 10.98 18.15
C THR A 44 30.06 10.96 18.44
N TYR A 45 29.39 9.91 17.96
CA TYR A 45 27.98 9.64 18.26
C TYR A 45 27.87 8.61 19.38
N THR A 46 27.21 8.99 20.49
CA THR A 46 26.94 8.06 21.59
C THR A 46 25.51 7.56 21.51
N LYS A 47 25.32 6.24 21.54
CA LYS A 47 24.00 5.60 21.59
C LYS A 47 23.33 5.92 22.93
N MET A 48 22.20 6.61 22.91
CA MET A 48 21.45 7.01 24.10
C MET A 48 20.32 6.05 24.48
N GLY A 49 19.93 5.14 23.58
CA GLY A 49 18.84 4.20 23.80
C GLY A 49 17.72 4.34 22.76
N PRO A 50 16.55 3.73 23.01
CA PRO A 50 15.44 3.77 22.08
C PRO A 50 14.89 5.18 21.91
N ASN A 51 14.49 5.53 20.69
CA ASN A 51 13.81 6.78 20.40
C ASN A 51 12.39 6.75 21.01
N MET A 52 12.14 7.69 21.91
CA MET A 52 10.86 7.87 22.60
C MET A 52 10.25 9.25 22.34
N ALA A 53 10.92 10.10 21.57
CA ALA A 53 10.42 11.43 21.24
C ALA A 53 9.45 11.34 20.05
N PHE A 54 8.43 12.21 20.08
CA PHE A 54 7.58 12.42 18.92
C PHE A 54 8.22 13.47 18.01
N ILE A 55 7.74 13.54 16.77
CA ILE A 55 8.14 14.59 15.85
C ILE A 55 6.92 15.36 15.38
N GLN A 56 7.12 16.64 15.07
CA GLN A 56 6.04 17.46 14.54
C GLN A 56 5.58 16.89 13.17
N PRO A 57 4.27 16.87 12.87
CA PRO A 57 3.78 16.40 11.57
C PRO A 57 4.43 17.15 10.39
N GLN A 58 4.69 18.45 10.54
CA GLN A 58 5.37 19.24 9.51
C GLN A 58 6.81 18.75 9.26
N GLN A 59 7.57 18.50 10.33
CA GLN A 59 8.93 17.95 10.24
C GLN A 59 8.91 16.52 9.69
N TYR A 60 7.93 15.69 10.11
CA TYR A 60 7.71 14.37 9.52
C TYR A 60 7.56 14.48 8.00
N TRP A 61 6.66 15.32 7.50
CA TRP A 61 6.43 15.43 6.05
C TRP A 61 7.64 15.99 5.30
N GLN A 62 8.36 16.94 5.87
CA GLN A 62 9.54 17.54 5.24
C GLN A 62 10.74 16.59 5.18
N HIS A 63 10.87 15.66 6.14
CA HIS A 63 12.03 14.78 6.24
C HIS A 63 11.75 13.32 5.82
N ALA A 64 10.57 12.77 6.09
CA ALA A 64 10.27 11.36 5.82
C ALA A 64 10.32 11.01 4.33
N GLY A 65 9.84 11.89 3.45
CA GLY A 65 9.81 11.66 2.01
C GLY A 65 11.19 11.55 1.34
N ASN A 66 12.24 12.12 1.95
CA ASN A 66 13.58 12.13 1.34
C ASN A 66 14.57 11.19 2.04
N TYR A 67 14.40 10.93 3.34
CA TYR A 67 15.37 10.20 4.15
C TYR A 67 14.90 8.82 4.62
N LEU A 68 13.61 8.50 4.45
CA LEU A 68 13.01 7.24 4.92
C LEU A 68 12.39 6.43 3.78
N MET A 69 12.93 6.56 2.56
CA MET A 69 12.42 5.85 1.37
C MET A 69 12.34 4.34 1.58
N ASP A 70 13.28 3.75 2.31
CA ASP A 70 13.30 2.31 2.62
C ASP A 70 12.03 1.82 3.33
N TRP A 71 11.34 2.70 4.07
CA TRP A 71 10.10 2.37 4.79
C TRP A 71 8.89 2.28 3.86
N PHE A 72 9.01 2.79 2.63
CA PHE A 72 7.94 2.81 1.63
C PHE A 72 8.23 1.85 0.46
N ILE A 73 9.32 1.06 0.55
CA ILE A 73 9.65 0.01 -0.41
C ILE A 73 9.09 -1.31 0.11
N TYR A 74 8.24 -1.94 -0.69
CA TYR A 74 7.61 -3.22 -0.37
C TYR A 74 7.89 -4.24 -1.46
N ASP A 75 7.91 -5.53 -1.08
CA ASP A 75 7.92 -6.62 -2.04
C ASP A 75 6.58 -6.65 -2.81
N ALA A 76 6.66 -6.43 -4.12
CA ALA A 76 5.53 -6.42 -5.03
C ALA A 76 5.17 -7.83 -5.54
N SER A 77 5.63 -8.91 -4.89
CA SER A 77 5.27 -10.29 -5.26
C SER A 77 3.80 -10.60 -4.93
N PHE A 78 3.08 -11.18 -5.89
CA PHE A 78 1.66 -11.48 -5.77
C PHE A 78 1.19 -12.62 -6.68
N VAL A 79 0.04 -13.20 -6.35
CA VAL A 79 -0.67 -14.18 -7.18
C VAL A 79 -2.11 -13.71 -7.38
N LYS A 80 -2.52 -13.55 -8.65
CA LYS A 80 -3.84 -13.05 -9.03
C LYS A 80 -4.49 -13.92 -10.11
N LEU A 81 -5.79 -14.15 -9.95
CA LEU A 81 -6.63 -14.78 -10.96
C LEU A 81 -6.99 -13.75 -12.03
N ARG A 82 -6.22 -13.76 -13.12
CA ARG A 82 -6.31 -12.75 -14.18
C ARG A 82 -7.53 -12.89 -15.06
N GLU A 83 -7.84 -14.10 -15.48
CA GLU A 83 -8.94 -14.34 -16.39
C GLU A 83 -9.48 -15.76 -16.22
N ILE A 84 -10.80 -15.88 -16.22
CA ILE A 84 -11.52 -17.14 -16.39
C ILE A 84 -12.54 -16.92 -17.50
N SER A 85 -12.60 -17.85 -18.45
CA SER A 85 -13.60 -17.85 -19.51
C SER A 85 -14.29 -19.21 -19.61
N PHE A 86 -15.62 -19.19 -19.60
CA PHE A 86 -16.45 -20.36 -19.85
C PHE A 86 -17.18 -20.17 -21.17
N SER A 87 -16.83 -20.96 -22.18
CA SER A 87 -17.45 -20.93 -23.49
C SER A 87 -18.27 -22.19 -23.77
N TYR A 88 -19.45 -22.01 -24.34
CA TYR A 88 -20.33 -23.07 -24.81
C TYR A 88 -20.59 -22.91 -26.31
N ASN A 89 -20.28 -23.95 -27.07
CA ASN A 89 -20.58 -24.04 -28.49
C ASN A 89 -21.93 -24.71 -28.68
N MET A 90 -22.85 -24.03 -29.36
CA MET A 90 -24.15 -24.63 -29.65
C MET A 90 -24.00 -25.81 -30.61
N PRO A 91 -24.58 -26.99 -30.29
CA PRO A 91 -24.53 -28.14 -31.17
C PRO A 91 -25.27 -27.84 -32.48
N SER A 92 -24.70 -28.28 -33.60
CA SER A 92 -25.22 -28.00 -34.94
C SER A 92 -26.66 -28.46 -35.15
N SER A 93 -27.12 -29.47 -34.39
CA SER A 93 -28.52 -29.94 -34.39
C SER A 93 -29.51 -28.84 -34.04
N LEU A 94 -29.17 -27.95 -33.11
CA LEU A 94 -30.02 -26.81 -32.70
C LEU A 94 -30.00 -25.67 -33.72
N LEU A 95 -28.99 -25.64 -34.60
CA LEU A 95 -28.80 -24.58 -35.59
C LEU A 95 -29.34 -24.95 -36.98
N LYS A 96 -29.78 -26.19 -37.21
CA LYS A 96 -30.19 -26.71 -38.54
C LYS A 96 -31.27 -25.88 -39.25
N ASN A 97 -32.16 -25.24 -38.50
CA ASN A 97 -33.28 -24.47 -39.04
C ASN A 97 -32.98 -22.95 -39.12
N LEU A 98 -31.77 -22.54 -38.72
CA LEU A 98 -31.34 -21.14 -38.73
C LEU A 98 -30.26 -20.97 -39.82
N PRO A 99 -30.16 -19.80 -40.48
CA PRO A 99 -29.11 -19.52 -41.46
C PRO A 99 -27.76 -19.21 -40.76
N LEU A 100 -27.36 -20.06 -39.81
CA LEU A 100 -26.19 -19.89 -38.95
C LEU A 100 -25.32 -21.15 -38.98
N LYS A 101 -24.02 -21.00 -39.22
CA LYS A 101 -23.03 -22.08 -39.17
C LYS A 101 -22.61 -22.44 -37.75
N SER A 102 -22.42 -21.45 -36.90
CA SER A 102 -22.01 -21.66 -35.51
C SER A 102 -22.42 -20.51 -34.61
N VAL A 103 -22.76 -20.87 -33.38
CA VAL A 103 -23.01 -19.92 -32.29
C VAL A 103 -22.20 -20.36 -31.08
N THR A 104 -21.35 -19.48 -30.59
CA THR A 104 -20.60 -19.66 -29.35
C THR A 104 -20.98 -18.57 -28.38
N ILE A 105 -21.33 -18.97 -27.16
CA ILE A 105 -21.60 -18.06 -26.05
C ILE A 105 -20.46 -18.22 -25.05
N ALA A 106 -19.89 -17.13 -24.54
CA ALA A 106 -18.93 -17.18 -23.47
C ALA A 106 -19.23 -16.21 -22.34
N LEU A 107 -18.91 -16.60 -21.12
CA LEU A 107 -18.87 -15.75 -19.94
C LEU A 107 -17.41 -15.55 -19.56
N VAL A 108 -16.99 -14.29 -19.46
CA VAL A 108 -15.60 -13.92 -19.21
C VAL A 108 -15.53 -13.10 -17.92
N GLY A 109 -14.65 -13.51 -17.01
CA GLY A 109 -14.31 -12.77 -15.81
C GLY A 109 -12.84 -12.39 -15.82
N ARG A 110 -12.51 -11.13 -15.57
CA ARG A 110 -11.14 -10.61 -15.54
C ARG A 110 -10.82 -9.94 -14.21
N ASP A 111 -9.58 -10.09 -13.75
CA ASP A 111 -9.06 -9.56 -12.48
C ASP A 111 -9.94 -9.93 -11.27
N LEU A 112 -10.43 -11.18 -11.24
CA LEU A 112 -11.47 -11.64 -10.33
C LEU A 112 -11.05 -11.67 -8.87
N LEU A 113 -9.81 -12.12 -8.59
CA LEU A 113 -9.36 -12.35 -7.22
C LEU A 113 -7.84 -12.23 -7.10
N THR A 114 -7.39 -11.50 -6.07
CA THR A 114 -6.01 -11.56 -5.59
C THR A 114 -5.91 -12.63 -4.52
N ILE A 115 -5.21 -13.73 -4.82
CA ILE A 115 -5.06 -14.90 -3.95
C ILE A 115 -4.00 -14.62 -2.88
N TYR A 116 -2.93 -13.94 -3.28
CA TYR A 116 -1.79 -13.64 -2.43
C TYR A 116 -1.16 -12.30 -2.81
N LYS A 117 -0.69 -11.54 -1.83
CA LYS A 117 0.14 -10.34 -2.04
C LYS A 117 1.05 -10.09 -0.84
N ASN A 118 2.28 -9.66 -1.12
CA ASN A 118 3.24 -9.22 -0.10
C ASN A 118 3.13 -7.72 0.23
N THR A 119 2.43 -6.95 -0.61
CA THR A 119 2.19 -5.53 -0.33
C THR A 119 1.21 -5.35 0.84
N PRO A 120 1.33 -4.23 1.58
CA PRO A 120 0.38 -3.87 2.62
C PRO A 120 -1.09 -3.88 2.15
N LYS A 121 -2.01 -4.03 3.12
CA LYS A 121 -3.44 -3.88 2.85
C LYS A 121 -3.71 -2.48 2.27
N GLY A 122 -4.56 -2.40 1.25
CA GLY A 122 -4.83 -1.16 0.51
C GLY A 122 -3.93 -0.90 -0.70
N ILE A 123 -2.71 -1.44 -0.73
CA ILE A 123 -1.78 -1.27 -1.85
C ILE A 123 -1.90 -2.45 -2.82
N ASP A 124 -2.19 -2.17 -4.09
CA ASP A 124 -2.13 -3.16 -5.17
C ASP A 124 -0.70 -3.22 -5.73
N PRO A 125 -0.02 -4.39 -5.72
CA PRO A 125 1.31 -4.54 -6.32
C PRO A 125 1.36 -4.23 -7.82
N GLN A 126 0.20 -4.10 -8.46
CA GLN A 126 0.05 -3.80 -9.87
C GLN A 126 -0.30 -2.35 -10.16
N ALA A 127 -0.55 -1.56 -9.11
CA ALA A 127 -0.81 -0.14 -9.27
C ALA A 127 0.42 0.54 -9.86
N THR A 128 0.18 1.43 -10.81
CA THR A 128 1.23 2.22 -11.42
C THR A 128 0.72 3.62 -11.66
N VAL A 129 1.51 4.61 -11.24
CA VAL A 129 1.20 6.02 -11.46
C VAL A 129 1.79 6.54 -12.78
N SER A 130 2.48 5.68 -13.53
CA SER A 130 3.13 6.04 -14.79
C SER A 130 2.86 5.01 -15.89
N SER A 131 2.69 5.49 -17.11
CA SER A 131 2.56 4.67 -18.32
C SER A 131 3.92 4.30 -18.95
N GLY A 132 5.03 4.74 -18.36
CA GLY A 132 6.39 4.52 -18.88
C GLY A 132 7.25 3.62 -18.00
N ASN A 133 8.56 3.89 -17.98
CA ASN A 133 9.55 3.08 -17.23
C ASN A 133 9.47 3.26 -15.71
N ALA A 134 8.71 4.24 -15.21
CA ALA A 134 8.49 4.45 -13.78
C ALA A 134 7.41 3.50 -13.25
N GLN A 135 7.64 2.19 -13.38
CA GLN A 135 6.82 1.14 -12.80
C GLN A 135 7.21 0.90 -11.34
N GLY A 136 6.28 0.40 -10.53
CA GLY A 136 6.52 0.07 -9.12
C GLY A 136 6.36 1.24 -8.14
N ILE A 137 5.89 2.39 -8.61
CA ILE A 137 5.49 3.53 -7.75
C ILE A 137 3.97 3.53 -7.62
N GLU A 138 3.51 3.52 -6.37
CA GLU A 138 2.10 3.62 -5.99
C GLU A 138 1.90 4.90 -5.16
N SER A 139 0.90 5.70 -5.50
CA SER A 139 0.58 6.95 -4.80
C SER A 139 -0.92 7.23 -4.84
N GLY A 140 -1.69 6.44 -4.11
CA GLY A 140 -3.15 6.58 -4.03
C GLY A 140 -3.85 6.11 -5.30
N PHE A 141 -3.36 5.04 -5.92
CA PHE A 141 -3.96 4.51 -7.14
C PHE A 141 -5.30 3.81 -6.85
N THR A 142 -6.14 3.66 -7.87
CA THR A 142 -7.43 3.01 -7.71
C THR A 142 -7.27 1.54 -7.35
N LEU A 143 -8.16 1.05 -6.49
CA LEU A 143 -8.20 -0.36 -6.13
C LEU A 143 -8.49 -1.26 -7.35
N PRO A 144 -7.95 -2.49 -7.36
CA PRO A 144 -8.21 -3.44 -8.44
C PRO A 144 -9.69 -3.71 -8.58
N THR A 145 -10.18 -3.61 -9.81
CA THR A 145 -11.59 -3.85 -10.16
C THR A 145 -11.72 -5.19 -10.87
N ALA A 146 -12.71 -5.98 -10.48
CA ALA A 146 -13.08 -7.20 -11.20
C ALA A 146 -14.06 -6.85 -12.34
N TYR A 147 -13.81 -7.39 -13.53
CA TYR A 147 -14.67 -7.21 -14.70
C TYR A 147 -15.39 -8.51 -15.02
N TYR A 148 -16.67 -8.41 -15.33
CA TYR A 148 -17.48 -9.53 -15.79
C TYR A 148 -18.10 -9.15 -17.13
N GLY A 149 -18.08 -10.09 -18.07
CA GLY A 149 -18.52 -9.87 -19.43
C GLY A 149 -19.15 -11.11 -20.03
N PHE A 150 -19.85 -10.89 -21.13
CA PHE A 150 -20.46 -11.91 -21.96
C PHE A 150 -20.00 -11.68 -23.40
N ASP A 151 -19.67 -12.75 -24.09
CA ASP A 151 -19.29 -12.75 -25.51
C ASP A 151 -20.24 -13.65 -26.29
N LEU A 152 -20.67 -13.18 -27.46
CA LEU A 152 -21.49 -13.91 -28.40
C LEU A 152 -20.82 -13.87 -29.78
N LYS A 153 -20.35 -15.03 -30.22
CA LYS A 153 -19.79 -15.20 -31.55
C LYS A 153 -20.78 -15.94 -32.44
N VAL A 154 -21.17 -15.30 -33.53
CA VAL A 154 -22.08 -15.87 -34.54
C VAL A 154 -21.36 -15.96 -35.87
N SER A 155 -21.54 -17.07 -36.58
CA SER A 155 -21.05 -17.25 -37.95
C SER A 155 -22.18 -17.71 -38.85
N PHE A 156 -22.25 -17.13 -40.05
CA PHE A 156 -23.28 -17.33 -41.07
C PHE A 156 -22.79 -18.24 -42.20
#